data_AF-A0A9W6YZ56-F1
#
_entry.id   AF-A0A9W6YZ56-F1
#
_cell.length_a   1.000
_cell.length_b   1.000
_cell.length_c   1.000
_cell.angle_alpha   90.00
_cell.angle_beta   90.00
_cell.angle_gamma   90.00
#
_symmetry.space_group_name_H-M   'P 1'
#
loop_
_entity.id
_entity.type
_entity.pdbx_description
1 polymer ?
#
loop_
_entity_poly.entity_id
_entity_poly.type
_entity_poly.pdbx_seq_one_letter_code
_entity_poly.pdbx_strand_id
1 'polypeptide(L)'
;MPFDILENLKKVLPPSSKPYHFTNLQSTPRESSPPIHKPKAQTPTKSIKVEHLFTLFHEQIPILALEVIVYITIPHDNSKIEKLIYIAKADSTGLTPQLKIKIRDVIHVFMQWLYLYPVKSYFSDIKVKKIVDYTSCITKAHDPFVSRAQRALHILTERAKGDSEYGMPIVTNVSDSKENVVPQELIDDSSKHVTRLVMFTRAEPEYLFPNSKKNKHKHISSDSQLLKWWLKTVSTTVVNTFETVSQRKLNILNSETAQIKRFFPDDMWEVGDIYSNEDSIHSPAVYCIPLLPDDPKGRFLEHLVVENRIKKVKLRQFWTELSIRQEFRLGIIVGLIGVEGVAKTDFSDKFKSTVVMLNKTKFNSIKQMMLEIDYQETALETEKLYGDLLNELEEVEEDKLFHELVVKYSVRPVRVIGSNSNGSTVNTINVLGVRSKKKQRLV
;
A
#
# COMPACT_ATOMS: atom_id res chain seq x y z
N MET A 1 2.46 -15.42 17.82
CA MET A 1 2.13 -14.10 18.38
C MET A 1 1.57 -13.24 17.25
N PRO A 2 0.55 -12.41 17.51
CA PRO A 2 0.02 -11.49 16.50
C PRO A 2 1.12 -10.53 16.04
N PHE A 3 1.12 -10.18 14.77
CA PHE A 3 2.09 -9.29 14.17
C PHE A 3 1.84 -7.86 14.66
N ASP A 4 2.87 -7.26 15.26
CA ASP A 4 2.85 -5.89 15.75
C ASP A 4 3.91 -5.08 15.00
N ILE A 5 3.47 -4.14 14.15
CA ILE A 5 4.40 -3.36 13.33
C ILE A 5 5.31 -2.48 14.22
N LEU A 6 4.81 -1.95 15.34
CA LEU A 6 5.61 -1.11 16.23
C LEU A 6 6.76 -1.93 16.86
N GLU A 7 6.45 -3.12 17.36
CA GLU A 7 7.47 -3.99 17.95
C GLU A 7 8.50 -4.46 16.91
N ASN A 8 8.08 -4.77 15.69
CA ASN A 8 8.99 -5.22 14.66
C ASN A 8 9.84 -4.08 14.08
N LEU A 9 9.30 -2.85 13.97
CA LEU A 9 10.08 -1.67 13.63
C LEU A 9 11.15 -1.37 14.69
N LYS A 10 10.81 -1.45 15.99
CA LYS A 10 11.78 -1.28 17.09
C LYS A 10 12.96 -2.25 17.01
N LYS A 11 12.79 -3.45 16.46
CA LYS A 11 13.86 -4.45 16.30
C LYS A 11 14.83 -4.15 15.16
N VAL A 12 14.39 -3.42 14.13
CA VAL A 12 15.18 -3.13 12.92
C VAL A 12 15.75 -1.71 12.90
N LEU A 13 15.16 -0.79 13.66
CA LEU A 13 15.65 0.57 13.80
C LEU A 13 16.89 0.62 14.71
N PRO A 14 17.91 1.44 14.38
CA PRO A 14 19.06 1.60 15.24
C PRO A 14 18.66 2.35 16.54
N PRO A 15 19.35 2.09 17.67
CA PRO A 15 19.13 2.84 18.90
C PRO A 15 19.42 4.34 18.70
N SER A 16 18.58 5.18 19.29
CA SER A 16 18.75 6.64 19.25
C SER A 16 18.27 7.28 20.56
N SER A 17 18.86 8.42 20.93
CA SER A 17 18.44 9.20 22.10
C SER A 17 17.09 9.88 21.88
N LYS A 18 16.75 10.19 20.62
CA LYS A 18 15.47 10.77 20.22
C LYS A 18 14.60 9.72 19.53
N PRO A 19 13.27 9.80 19.67
CA PRO A 19 12.37 8.81 19.12
C PRO A 19 12.30 8.86 17.59
N TYR A 20 11.94 7.73 17.00
CA TYR A 20 11.44 7.67 15.63
C TYR A 20 9.93 7.86 15.65
N HIS A 21 9.39 8.41 14.58
CA HIS A 21 7.95 8.46 14.35
C HIS A 21 7.66 7.81 13.01
N PHE A 22 6.54 7.11 12.87
CA PHE A 22 6.08 6.70 11.55
C PHE A 22 4.58 6.96 11.40
N THR A 23 4.19 7.14 10.15
CA THR A 23 2.79 7.23 9.73
C THR A 23 2.51 6.17 8.69
N ASN A 24 1.29 5.62 8.74
CA ASN A 24 0.74 4.74 7.71
C ASN A 24 -0.61 5.33 7.32
N LEU A 25 -0.57 6.29 6.42
CA LEU A 25 -1.76 6.98 5.94
C LEU A 25 -2.46 6.10 4.92
N GLN A 26 -3.77 5.96 5.03
CA GLN A 26 -4.58 5.19 4.09
C GLN A 26 -5.69 6.07 3.53
N SER A 27 -5.86 6.09 2.21
CA SER A 27 -7.03 6.70 1.61
C SER A 27 -8.30 5.91 1.94
N THR A 28 -9.44 6.59 2.11
CA THR A 28 -10.74 5.94 2.29
C THR A 28 -10.98 4.92 1.16
N PRO A 29 -11.34 3.66 1.45
CA PRO A 29 -11.62 2.67 0.42
C PRO A 29 -12.69 3.14 -0.57
N ARG A 30 -12.39 3.00 -1.86
CA ARG A 30 -13.28 3.45 -2.93
C ARG A 30 -13.48 2.36 -3.96
N GLU A 31 -14.70 2.25 -4.45
CA GLU A 31 -14.98 1.45 -5.62
C GLU A 31 -14.25 2.04 -6.84
N SER A 32 -13.59 1.17 -7.60
CA SER A 32 -12.83 1.53 -8.80
C SER A 32 -13.11 0.55 -9.93
N SER A 33 -12.69 0.89 -11.15
CA SER A 33 -12.54 -0.13 -12.19
C SER A 33 -11.56 -1.21 -11.72
N PRO A 34 -11.75 -2.48 -12.12
CA PRO A 34 -10.80 -3.53 -11.82
C PRO A 34 -9.44 -3.21 -12.45
N PRO A 35 -8.32 -3.59 -11.81
CA PRO A 35 -6.99 -3.33 -12.34
C PRO A 35 -6.77 -4.05 -13.67
N ILE A 36 -7.30 -5.27 -13.83
CA ILE A 36 -7.28 -6.00 -15.09
C ILE A 36 -8.65 -5.86 -15.74
N HIS A 37 -8.69 -5.37 -16.98
CA HIS A 37 -9.93 -5.30 -17.74
C HIS A 37 -10.42 -6.72 -18.06
N LYS A 38 -11.72 -6.98 -17.98
CA LYS A 38 -12.31 -8.27 -18.34
C LYS A 38 -13.44 -8.07 -19.36
N PRO A 39 -13.74 -9.08 -20.20
CA PRO A 39 -14.94 -9.06 -21.04
C PRO A 39 -16.19 -8.87 -20.18
N LYS A 40 -17.25 -8.25 -20.74
CA LYS A 40 -18.47 -7.93 -19.99
C LYS A 40 -19.03 -9.09 -19.16
N ALA A 41 -19.06 -10.30 -19.74
CA ALA A 41 -19.56 -11.53 -19.09
C ALA A 41 -18.70 -12.04 -17.91
N GLN A 42 -17.46 -11.56 -17.77
CA GLN A 42 -16.51 -11.95 -16.72
C GLN A 42 -16.09 -10.74 -15.88
N THR A 43 -16.84 -9.64 -15.95
CA THR A 43 -16.51 -8.43 -15.21
C THR A 43 -16.62 -8.73 -13.72
N PRO A 44 -15.60 -8.42 -12.92
CA PRO A 44 -15.66 -8.58 -11.47
C PRO A 44 -16.90 -7.90 -10.90
N THR A 45 -17.53 -8.52 -9.90
CA THR A 45 -18.71 -7.95 -9.24
C THR A 45 -18.37 -6.66 -8.52
N LYS A 46 -17.17 -6.59 -7.95
CA LYS A 46 -16.69 -5.42 -7.21
C LYS A 46 -15.17 -5.31 -7.26
N SER A 47 -14.68 -4.08 -7.37
CA SER A 47 -13.26 -3.78 -7.20
C SER A 47 -13.10 -2.54 -6.35
N ILE A 48 -12.22 -2.62 -5.35
CA ILE A 48 -11.92 -1.55 -4.41
C ILE A 48 -10.47 -1.17 -4.58
N LYS A 49 -10.19 0.12 -4.63
CA LYS A 49 -8.84 0.69 -4.63
C LYS A 49 -8.60 1.43 -3.33
N VAL A 50 -7.43 1.19 -2.75
CA VAL A 50 -6.92 1.85 -1.55
C VAL A 50 -5.47 2.27 -1.80
N GLU A 51 -5.09 3.44 -1.30
CA GLU A 51 -3.72 3.94 -1.38
C GLU A 51 -3.16 4.05 0.04
N HIS A 52 -1.95 3.54 0.23
CA HIS A 52 -1.17 3.63 1.45
C HIS A 52 0.06 4.50 1.21
N LEU A 53 0.33 5.41 2.13
CA LEU A 53 1.56 6.19 2.19
C LEU A 53 2.19 5.95 3.56
N PHE A 54 3.27 5.17 3.57
CA PHE A 54 4.08 4.93 4.76
C PHE A 54 5.24 5.90 4.78
N THR A 55 5.42 6.63 5.88
CA THR A 55 6.56 7.55 6.05
C THR A 55 7.21 7.33 7.41
N LEU A 56 8.54 7.22 7.42
CA LEU A 56 9.35 7.12 8.64
C LEU A 56 10.09 8.45 8.85
N PHE A 57 10.05 8.94 10.08
CA PHE A 57 10.68 10.18 10.53
C PHE A 57 11.66 9.91 11.68
N HIS A 58 12.69 10.74 11.75
CA HIS A 58 13.56 10.86 12.92
C HIS A 58 13.90 12.33 13.10
N GLU A 59 13.79 12.83 14.34
CA GLU A 59 14.00 14.27 14.60
C GLU A 59 13.14 15.15 13.71
N GLN A 60 11.88 14.75 13.45
CA GLN A 60 10.93 15.45 12.57
C GLN A 60 11.34 15.47 11.08
N ILE A 61 12.46 14.86 10.71
CA ILE A 61 12.94 14.79 9.33
C ILE A 61 12.47 13.46 8.72
N PRO A 62 11.81 13.46 7.54
CA PRO A 62 11.46 12.23 6.86
C PRO A 62 12.72 11.52 6.35
N ILE A 63 12.83 10.23 6.65
CA ILE A 63 13.94 9.37 6.25
C ILE A 63 13.57 8.58 4.99
N LEU A 64 12.36 8.02 4.99
CA LEU A 64 11.89 7.03 4.03
C LEU A 64 10.40 7.24 3.79
N ALA A 65 9.97 7.13 2.54
CA ALA A 65 8.56 7.03 2.20
C ALA A 65 8.32 5.86 1.23
N LEU A 66 7.15 5.22 1.35
CA LEU A 66 6.68 4.17 0.47
C LEU A 66 5.23 4.41 0.08
N GLU A 67 4.98 4.51 -1.23
CA GLU A 67 3.65 4.60 -1.82
C GLU A 67 3.22 3.22 -2.33
N VAL A 68 2.12 2.71 -1.80
CA VAL A 68 1.57 1.39 -2.15
C VAL A 68 0.10 1.53 -2.49
N ILE A 69 -0.34 0.83 -3.54
CA ILE A 69 -1.74 0.81 -3.95
C ILE A 69 -2.23 -0.63 -3.83
N VAL A 70 -3.33 -0.80 -3.11
CA VAL A 70 -3.96 -2.10 -2.91
C VAL A 70 -5.28 -2.12 -3.66
N TYR A 71 -5.46 -3.15 -4.48
CA TYR A 71 -6.73 -3.46 -5.12
C TYR A 71 -7.30 -4.73 -4.50
N ILE A 72 -8.57 -4.68 -4.10
CA ILE A 72 -9.34 -5.83 -3.67
C ILE A 72 -10.40 -6.09 -4.75
N THR A 73 -10.27 -7.20 -5.47
CA THR A 73 -11.17 -7.55 -6.57
C THR A 73 -11.93 -8.83 -6.23
N ILE A 74 -13.25 -8.78 -6.39
CA ILE A 74 -14.14 -9.91 -6.20
C ILE A 74 -14.58 -10.37 -7.60
N PRO A 75 -14.11 -11.54 -8.06
CA PRO A 75 -14.43 -12.03 -9.39
C PRO A 75 -15.92 -12.36 -9.53
N HIS A 76 -16.40 -12.40 -10.78
CA HIS A 76 -17.81 -12.64 -11.10
C HIS A 76 -18.36 -13.96 -10.52
N ASP A 77 -17.51 -14.98 -10.45
CA ASP A 77 -17.84 -16.31 -9.95
C ASP A 77 -17.82 -16.41 -8.41
N ASN A 78 -17.48 -15.32 -7.71
CA ASN A 78 -17.29 -15.28 -6.25
C ASN A 78 -16.36 -16.40 -5.72
N SER A 79 -15.40 -16.84 -6.54
CA SER A 79 -14.51 -17.95 -6.20
C SER A 79 -13.51 -17.58 -5.11
N LYS A 80 -12.63 -16.61 -5.40
CA LYS A 80 -11.57 -16.13 -4.51
C LYS A 80 -11.41 -14.62 -4.60
N ILE A 81 -11.22 -13.95 -3.47
CA ILE A 81 -10.88 -12.53 -3.46
C ILE A 81 -9.43 -12.38 -3.88
N GLU A 82 -9.20 -11.50 -4.86
CA GLU A 82 -7.85 -11.13 -5.27
C GLU A 82 -7.42 -9.86 -4.56
N LYS A 83 -6.37 -9.95 -3.75
CA LYS A 83 -5.67 -8.81 -3.12
C LYS A 83 -4.40 -8.53 -3.91
N LEU A 84 -4.44 -7.52 -4.77
CA LEU A 84 -3.29 -7.07 -5.55
C LEU A 84 -2.61 -5.89 -4.85
N ILE A 85 -1.37 -6.09 -4.42
CA ILE A 85 -0.51 -5.08 -3.81
C ILE A 85 0.47 -4.58 -4.87
N TYR A 86 0.36 -3.32 -5.26
CA TYR A 86 1.27 -2.64 -6.16
C TYR A 86 2.17 -1.68 -5.38
N ILE A 87 3.47 -1.97 -5.33
CA ILE A 87 4.45 -1.02 -4.78
C ILE A 87 4.78 -0.02 -5.89
N ALA A 88 4.25 1.20 -5.76
CA ALA A 88 4.35 2.23 -6.79
C ALA A 88 5.68 2.98 -6.71
N LYS A 89 6.05 3.46 -5.51
CA LYS A 89 7.23 4.30 -5.30
C LYS A 89 7.84 4.01 -3.93
N ALA A 90 9.17 4.03 -3.86
CA ALA A 90 9.93 4.01 -2.61
C ALA A 90 11.07 5.00 -2.74
N ASP A 91 11.27 5.84 -1.74
CA ASP A 91 12.33 6.84 -1.78
C ASP A 91 12.88 7.15 -0.39
N SER A 92 14.08 7.72 -0.35
CA SER A 92 14.75 8.16 0.88
C SER A 92 15.40 9.52 0.68
N THR A 93 15.48 10.32 1.74
CA THR A 93 15.99 11.71 1.65
C THR A 93 17.51 11.81 1.78
N GLY A 94 18.13 10.93 2.56
CA GLY A 94 19.55 11.03 2.93
C GLY A 94 19.85 12.16 3.94
N LEU A 95 18.85 12.84 4.49
CA LEU A 95 19.03 14.01 5.38
C LEU A 95 19.50 13.65 6.80
N THR A 96 19.56 12.35 7.14
CA THR A 96 20.00 11.84 8.44
C THR A 96 21.25 10.95 8.32
N PRO A 97 22.39 11.45 7.79
CA PRO A 97 23.60 10.65 7.55
C PRO A 97 24.20 10.00 8.80
N GLN A 98 23.95 10.57 9.97
CA GLN A 98 24.38 10.04 11.27
C GLN A 98 23.70 8.70 11.61
N LEU A 99 22.52 8.44 11.06
CA LEU A 99 21.78 7.20 11.30
C LEU A 99 22.14 6.14 10.28
N LYS A 100 22.81 5.08 10.73
CA LYS A 100 23.07 3.88 9.92
C LYS A 100 21.85 2.95 9.87
N ILE A 101 20.75 3.45 9.32
CA ILE A 101 19.49 2.71 9.20
C ILE A 101 19.52 1.74 8.00
N LYS A 102 19.07 0.50 8.23
CA LYS A 102 18.87 -0.48 7.14
C LYS A 102 17.47 -0.33 6.57
N ILE A 103 17.30 0.57 5.61
CA ILE A 103 16.02 0.86 4.93
C ILE A 103 15.31 -0.42 4.45
N ARG A 104 16.08 -1.41 4.00
CA ARG A 104 15.55 -2.70 3.55
C ARG A 104 14.76 -3.42 4.64
N ASP A 105 15.29 -3.42 5.86
CA ASP A 105 14.71 -4.16 6.96
C ASP A 105 13.45 -3.43 7.48
N VAL A 106 13.39 -2.09 7.37
CA VAL A 106 12.16 -1.30 7.61
C VAL A 106 11.09 -1.62 6.57
N ILE A 107 11.43 -1.60 5.28
CA ILE A 107 10.49 -1.95 4.20
C ILE A 107 10.02 -3.40 4.35
N HIS A 108 10.91 -4.33 4.72
CA HIS A 108 10.54 -5.71 5.01
C HIS A 108 9.41 -5.78 6.05
N VAL A 109 9.57 -5.09 7.20
CA VAL A 109 8.55 -5.04 8.25
C VAL A 109 7.22 -4.46 7.75
N PHE A 110 7.26 -3.37 6.99
CA PHE A 110 6.03 -2.78 6.43
C PHE A 110 5.38 -3.68 5.38
N MET A 111 6.15 -4.39 4.54
CA MET A 111 5.61 -5.37 3.61
C MET A 111 5.00 -6.57 4.34
N GLN A 112 5.57 -7.02 5.46
CA GLN A 112 4.94 -8.04 6.29
C GLN A 112 3.57 -7.58 6.79
N TRP A 113 3.50 -6.34 7.29
CA TRP A 113 2.24 -5.72 7.68
C TRP A 113 1.22 -5.71 6.53
N LEU A 114 1.63 -5.27 5.33
CA LEU A 114 0.76 -5.20 4.15
C LEU A 114 0.19 -6.57 3.77
N TYR A 115 0.99 -7.64 3.82
CA TYR A 115 0.51 -8.98 3.49
C TYR A 115 -0.49 -9.48 4.52
N LEU A 116 -0.15 -9.34 5.81
CA LEU A 116 -0.95 -9.83 6.93
C LEU A 116 -2.22 -9.00 7.18
N TYR A 117 -2.27 -7.75 6.69
CA TYR A 117 -3.41 -6.85 6.86
C TYR A 117 -4.70 -7.45 6.32
N PRO A 118 -5.73 -7.68 7.16
CA PRO A 118 -6.93 -8.40 6.76
C PRO A 118 -7.72 -7.75 5.64
N VAL A 119 -8.19 -8.57 4.69
CA VAL A 119 -9.07 -8.13 3.61
C VAL A 119 -10.34 -7.46 4.14
N LYS A 120 -10.94 -7.98 5.21
CA LYS A 120 -12.11 -7.41 5.89
C LYS A 120 -11.93 -5.92 6.27
N SER A 121 -10.71 -5.51 6.61
CA SER A 121 -10.41 -4.14 7.03
C SER A 121 -10.50 -3.13 5.89
N TYR A 122 -10.47 -3.57 4.63
CA TYR A 122 -10.73 -2.70 3.48
C TYR A 122 -12.22 -2.50 3.19
N PHE A 123 -13.10 -3.26 3.84
CA PHE A 123 -14.55 -3.18 3.66
C PHE A 123 -15.28 -2.36 4.73
N SER A 124 -14.67 -2.12 5.89
CA SER A 124 -15.35 -1.50 7.05
C SER A 124 -15.90 -0.11 6.79
N ASP A 125 -15.28 0.66 5.88
CA ASP A 125 -15.56 2.09 5.69
C ASP A 125 -15.73 2.47 4.21
N ILE A 126 -16.16 1.52 3.38
CA ILE A 126 -16.42 1.81 1.96
C ILE A 126 -17.54 2.83 1.87
N LYS A 127 -17.23 4.00 1.29
CA LYS A 127 -18.27 4.98 0.93
C LYS A 127 -19.09 4.41 -0.22
N VAL A 128 -20.22 3.80 0.12
CA VAL A 128 -21.22 3.35 -0.86
C VAL A 128 -21.73 4.58 -1.62
N LYS A 129 -21.81 4.47 -2.95
CA LYS A 129 -22.43 5.52 -3.76
C LYS A 129 -23.87 5.71 -3.26
N LYS A 130 -24.22 6.94 -2.93
CA LYS A 130 -25.62 7.29 -2.62
C LYS A 130 -26.32 7.61 -3.92
N ILE A 131 -27.44 6.96 -4.20
CA ILE A 131 -28.32 7.40 -5.27
C ILE A 131 -29.16 8.52 -4.67
N VAL A 132 -29.06 9.70 -5.28
CA VAL A 132 -29.84 10.85 -4.86
C VAL A 132 -30.84 11.13 -5.95
N ASP A 133 -32.12 10.89 -5.65
CA ASP A 133 -33.20 11.23 -6.55
C ASP A 133 -33.59 12.69 -6.34
N TYR A 134 -33.21 13.52 -7.32
CA TYR A 134 -33.53 14.94 -7.38
C TYR A 134 -34.80 15.26 -8.17
N THR A 135 -35.47 14.23 -8.69
CA THR A 135 -36.67 14.37 -9.53
C THR A 135 -37.94 14.14 -8.75
N SER A 136 -37.98 13.15 -7.85
CA SER A 136 -39.14 12.92 -6.99
C SER A 136 -39.36 14.00 -5.91
N CYS A 137 -38.38 14.86 -5.66
CA CYS A 137 -38.45 15.88 -4.62
C CYS A 137 -38.97 17.25 -5.09
N ILE A 138 -39.33 17.39 -6.37
CA ILE A 138 -39.90 18.62 -6.94
C ILE A 138 -41.20 18.24 -7.66
N THR A 139 -42.33 18.66 -7.13
CA THR A 139 -43.64 18.40 -7.74
C THR A 139 -44.17 19.57 -8.56
N LYS A 140 -43.52 20.74 -8.44
CA LYS A 140 -43.89 21.97 -9.14
C LYS A 140 -43.34 22.02 -10.57
N ALA A 141 -44.19 22.41 -11.52
CA ALA A 141 -43.76 22.72 -12.87
C ALA A 141 -42.89 23.98 -12.88
N HIS A 142 -41.81 23.96 -13.67
CA HIS A 142 -40.87 25.08 -13.82
C HIS A 142 -40.41 25.19 -15.27
N ASP A 143 -40.07 26.41 -15.68
CA ASP A 143 -39.40 26.64 -16.95
C ASP A 143 -37.99 26.03 -16.94
N PRO A 144 -37.49 25.54 -18.09
CA PRO A 144 -36.19 24.87 -18.14
C PRO A 144 -35.06 25.78 -17.63
N PHE A 145 -34.32 25.29 -16.64
CA PHE A 145 -33.16 26.01 -16.12
C PHE A 145 -32.01 26.05 -17.13
N VAL A 146 -31.34 27.19 -17.22
CA VAL A 146 -30.20 27.42 -18.13
C VAL A 146 -28.96 26.67 -17.65
N SER A 147 -28.82 26.44 -16.34
CA SER A 147 -27.68 25.71 -15.77
C SER A 147 -28.02 24.93 -14.50
N ARG A 148 -27.16 23.97 -14.14
CA ARG A 148 -27.26 23.21 -12.89
C ARG A 148 -27.16 24.11 -11.64
N ALA A 149 -26.32 25.14 -11.70
CA ALA A 149 -26.15 26.08 -10.60
C ALA A 149 -27.41 26.93 -10.39
N GLN A 150 -28.00 27.43 -11.48
CA GLN A 150 -29.27 28.16 -11.43
C GLN A 150 -30.39 27.28 -10.88
N ARG A 151 -30.51 26.03 -11.35
CA ARG A 151 -31.46 25.05 -10.82
C ARG A 151 -31.27 24.85 -9.32
N ALA A 152 -30.03 24.61 -8.87
CA ALA A 152 -29.73 24.38 -7.46
C ALA A 152 -30.08 25.59 -6.59
N LEU A 153 -29.72 26.80 -7.04
CA LEU A 153 -30.03 28.04 -6.32
C LEU A 153 -31.53 28.28 -6.22
N HIS A 154 -32.27 28.10 -7.32
CA HIS A 154 -33.72 28.24 -7.33
C HIS A 154 -34.38 27.27 -6.34
N ILE A 155 -34.00 26.00 -6.36
CA ILE A 155 -34.51 24.99 -5.41
C ILE A 155 -34.20 25.39 -3.96
N LEU A 156 -33.00 25.89 -3.67
CA LEU A 156 -32.64 26.35 -2.33
C LEU A 156 -33.46 27.56 -1.89
N THR A 157 -33.72 28.50 -2.81
CA THR A 157 -34.54 29.69 -2.55
C THR A 157 -35.99 29.31 -2.25
N GLU A 158 -36.61 28.43 -3.04
CA GLU A 158 -38.00 28.02 -2.82
C GLU A 158 -38.15 27.19 -1.54
N ARG A 159 -37.18 26.35 -1.21
CA ARG A 159 -37.11 25.67 0.10
C ARG A 159 -37.01 26.66 1.27
N ALA A 160 -36.16 27.68 1.14
CA ALA A 160 -36.01 28.70 2.18
C ALA A 160 -37.28 29.52 2.39
N LYS A 161 -38.11 29.68 1.35
CA LYS A 161 -39.45 30.28 1.44
C LYS A 161 -40.50 29.37 2.09
N GLY A 162 -40.17 28.10 2.32
CA GLY A 162 -41.08 27.11 2.91
C GLY A 162 -42.06 26.48 1.92
N ASP A 163 -41.76 26.49 0.61
CA ASP A 163 -42.62 25.85 -0.39
C ASP A 163 -42.59 24.32 -0.22
N SER A 164 -43.75 23.73 0.08
CA SER A 164 -43.92 22.29 0.32
C SER A 164 -43.73 21.44 -0.94
N GLU A 165 -43.77 22.05 -2.13
CA GLU A 165 -43.55 21.38 -3.41
C GLU A 165 -42.06 21.14 -3.73
N TYR A 166 -41.15 21.70 -2.91
CA TYR A 166 -39.70 21.56 -3.04
C TYR A 166 -39.09 20.76 -1.87
N GLY A 167 -39.46 19.49 -1.75
CA GLY A 167 -38.97 18.59 -0.70
C GLY A 167 -37.46 18.30 -0.77
N MET A 168 -36.92 17.65 0.26
CA MET A 168 -35.51 17.20 0.27
C MET A 168 -35.31 16.03 -0.70
N PRO A 169 -34.13 15.91 -1.34
CA PRO A 169 -33.84 14.78 -2.21
C PRO A 169 -33.90 13.47 -1.44
N ILE A 170 -34.48 12.44 -2.04
CA ILE A 170 -34.49 11.11 -1.44
C ILE A 170 -33.11 10.50 -1.66
N VAL A 171 -32.44 10.16 -0.56
CA VAL A 171 -31.12 9.56 -0.57
C VAL A 171 -31.28 8.08 -0.25
N THR A 172 -31.12 7.22 -1.26
CA THR A 172 -31.06 5.77 -1.06
C THR A 172 -29.61 5.31 -1.03
N ASN A 173 -29.28 4.47 -0.06
CA ASN A 173 -27.99 3.78 -0.06
C ASN A 173 -28.05 2.64 -1.08
N VAL A 174 -27.08 2.55 -1.97
CA VAL A 174 -26.98 1.44 -2.94
C VAL A 174 -26.85 0.06 -2.25
N SER A 175 -26.60 0.02 -0.94
CA SER A 175 -26.55 -1.19 -0.13
C SER A 175 -27.88 -1.97 -0.05
N ASP A 176 -29.02 -1.35 -0.38
CA ASP A 176 -30.32 -2.01 -0.28
C ASP A 176 -30.65 -2.87 -1.52
N SER A 177 -29.81 -2.85 -2.56
CA SER A 177 -29.88 -3.84 -3.64
C SER A 177 -29.08 -5.10 -3.29
N LYS A 178 -29.73 -6.26 -3.35
CA LYS A 178 -29.13 -7.59 -3.08
C LYS A 178 -27.85 -7.89 -3.89
N GLU A 179 -27.59 -7.14 -4.96
CA GLU A 179 -26.45 -7.32 -5.86
C GLU A 179 -25.11 -6.75 -5.33
N ASN A 180 -25.12 -5.91 -4.28
CA ASN A 180 -23.90 -5.21 -3.81
C ASN A 180 -23.28 -5.78 -2.52
N VAL A 181 -23.88 -6.83 -1.95
CA VAL A 181 -23.42 -7.46 -0.71
C VAL A 181 -22.39 -8.53 -1.05
N VAL A 182 -21.14 -8.29 -0.65
CA VAL A 182 -20.08 -9.29 -0.74
C VAL A 182 -20.40 -10.41 0.24
N PRO A 183 -20.34 -11.69 -0.15
CA PRO A 183 -20.57 -12.80 0.77
C PRO A 183 -19.60 -12.74 1.96
N GLN A 184 -20.13 -12.67 3.18
CA GLN A 184 -19.30 -12.59 4.40
C GLN A 184 -18.33 -13.76 4.54
N GLU A 185 -18.76 -14.97 4.16
CA GLU A 185 -17.91 -16.15 4.13
C GLU A 185 -16.66 -16.00 3.25
N LEU A 186 -16.74 -15.18 2.20
CA LEU A 186 -15.62 -14.91 1.32
C LEU A 186 -14.66 -13.89 1.94
N ILE A 187 -15.18 -12.96 2.75
CA ILE A 187 -14.38 -11.95 3.46
C ILE A 187 -13.64 -12.55 4.65
N ASP A 188 -14.28 -13.45 5.39
CA ASP A 188 -13.76 -13.99 6.64
C ASP A 188 -12.78 -15.16 6.45
N ASP A 189 -12.92 -15.93 5.36
CA ASP A 189 -12.06 -17.08 5.06
C ASP A 189 -10.81 -16.66 4.27
N SER A 190 -9.66 -16.59 4.95
CA SER A 190 -8.38 -16.23 4.33
C SER A 190 -7.88 -17.24 3.29
N SER A 191 -8.34 -18.50 3.32
CA SER A 191 -7.97 -19.50 2.30
C SER A 191 -8.58 -19.19 0.93
N LYS A 192 -9.63 -18.38 0.91
CA LYS A 192 -10.28 -17.86 -0.29
C LYS A 192 -9.66 -16.55 -0.78
N HIS A 193 -8.54 -16.10 -0.19
CA HIS A 193 -7.84 -14.90 -0.64
C HIS A 193 -6.57 -15.26 -1.39
N VAL A 194 -6.43 -14.73 -2.60
CA VAL A 194 -5.17 -14.80 -3.37
C VAL A 194 -4.49 -13.45 -3.25
N THR A 195 -3.27 -13.44 -2.74
CA THR A 195 -2.45 -12.24 -2.63
C THR A 195 -1.44 -12.20 -3.77
N ARG A 196 -1.45 -11.09 -4.53
CA ARG A 196 -0.48 -10.80 -5.58
C ARG A 196 0.36 -9.59 -5.17
N LEU A 197 1.67 -9.69 -5.29
CA LEU A 197 2.57 -8.54 -5.26
C LEU A 197 3.01 -8.26 -6.70
N VAL A 198 2.90 -7.01 -7.11
CA VAL A 198 3.46 -6.55 -8.39
C VAL A 198 4.27 -5.30 -8.18
N MET A 199 5.43 -5.22 -8.82
CA MET A 199 6.20 -4.00 -8.84
C MET A 199 7.13 -3.92 -10.05
N PHE A 200 7.57 -2.69 -10.30
CA PHE A 200 8.47 -2.37 -11.39
C PHE A 200 9.69 -1.68 -10.82
N THR A 201 10.87 -2.25 -11.00
CA THR A 201 12.12 -1.70 -10.49
C THR A 201 12.80 -0.92 -11.59
N ARG A 202 12.86 0.39 -11.42
CA ARG A 202 13.67 1.30 -12.22
C ARG A 202 14.39 2.20 -11.22
N ALA A 203 15.69 2.46 -11.40
CA ALA A 203 16.35 3.45 -10.56
C ALA A 203 16.10 4.83 -11.16
N GLU A 204 15.67 5.75 -10.31
CA GLU A 204 15.63 7.17 -10.62
C GLU A 204 16.27 7.94 -9.45
N PRO A 205 16.83 9.14 -9.70
CA PRO A 205 17.46 9.93 -8.64
C PRO A 205 16.50 10.29 -7.50
N GLU A 206 15.21 10.46 -7.80
CA GLU A 206 14.15 10.84 -6.85
C GLU A 206 12.77 10.44 -7.36
N TYR A 207 11.86 10.12 -6.43
CA TYR A 207 10.47 9.75 -6.69
C TYR A 207 9.48 10.52 -5.81
N LEU A 208 9.72 10.55 -4.49
CA LEU A 208 8.82 11.13 -3.49
C LEU A 208 9.43 12.35 -2.80
N PHE A 209 10.75 12.54 -2.91
CA PHE A 209 11.47 13.63 -2.26
C PHE A 209 12.17 14.50 -3.31
N PRO A 210 11.53 15.56 -3.82
CA PRO A 210 12.12 16.47 -4.79
C PRO A 210 13.47 17.04 -4.36
N ASN A 211 14.39 17.20 -5.31
CA ASN A 211 15.76 17.69 -5.11
C ASN A 211 16.63 16.88 -4.14
N SER A 212 16.13 15.80 -3.54
CA SER A 212 16.93 14.93 -2.66
C SER A 212 18.12 14.29 -3.38
N LYS A 213 18.10 14.20 -4.71
CA LYS A 213 19.26 13.76 -5.51
C LYS A 213 20.49 14.67 -5.37
N LYS A 214 20.28 15.94 -5.00
CA LYS A 214 21.35 16.93 -4.79
C LYS A 214 21.98 16.78 -3.40
N ASN A 215 21.32 16.09 -2.48
CA ASN A 215 21.88 15.78 -1.17
C ASN A 215 23.04 14.78 -1.33
N LYS A 216 24.25 15.19 -0.93
CA LYS A 216 25.47 14.38 -1.03
C LYS A 216 25.41 13.09 -0.19
N HIS A 217 24.53 13.03 0.79
CA HIS A 217 24.35 11.88 1.66
C HIS A 217 23.30 10.89 1.15
N LYS A 218 22.53 11.23 0.10
CA LYS A 218 21.60 10.31 -0.53
C LYS A 218 22.37 9.32 -1.42
N HIS A 219 22.28 8.04 -1.08
CA HIS A 219 22.81 6.98 -1.92
C HIS A 219 21.80 6.58 -3.01
N ILE A 220 22.07 7.00 -4.25
CA ILE A 220 21.27 6.59 -5.41
C ILE A 220 21.78 5.23 -5.90
N SER A 221 20.92 4.22 -5.84
CA SER A 221 21.27 2.87 -6.30
C SER A 221 21.30 2.81 -7.83
N SER A 222 22.25 2.08 -8.41
CA SER A 222 22.14 1.68 -9.82
C SER A 222 20.96 0.73 -10.03
N ASP A 223 20.45 0.63 -11.25
CA ASP A 223 19.34 -0.27 -11.60
C ASP A 223 19.58 -1.72 -11.14
N SER A 224 20.77 -2.25 -11.39
CA SER A 224 21.14 -3.61 -10.97
C SER A 224 21.15 -3.77 -9.44
N GLN A 225 21.66 -2.78 -8.71
CA GLN A 225 21.66 -2.82 -7.25
C GLN A 225 20.24 -2.73 -6.70
N LEU A 226 19.41 -1.85 -7.25
CA LEU A 226 18.02 -1.67 -6.85
C LEU A 226 17.20 -2.94 -7.09
N LEU A 227 17.36 -3.59 -8.25
CA LEU A 227 16.70 -4.84 -8.58
C LEU A 227 17.10 -5.95 -7.60
N LYS A 228 18.41 -6.16 -7.37
CA LYS A 228 18.89 -7.16 -6.39
C LYS A 228 18.38 -6.87 -4.98
N TRP A 229 18.33 -5.59 -4.61
CA TRP A 229 17.84 -5.14 -3.33
C TRP A 229 16.37 -5.52 -3.14
N TRP A 230 15.51 -5.22 -4.13
CA TRP A 230 14.09 -5.56 -4.08
C TRP A 230 13.85 -7.06 -4.09
N LEU A 231 14.51 -7.83 -4.96
CA LEU A 231 14.37 -9.29 -5.00
C LEU A 231 14.71 -9.92 -3.66
N LYS A 232 15.79 -9.49 -3.00
CA LYS A 232 16.15 -9.97 -1.67
C LYS A 232 15.09 -9.59 -0.62
N THR A 233 14.59 -8.36 -0.65
CA THR A 233 13.52 -7.90 0.27
C THR A 233 12.26 -8.75 0.08
N VAL A 234 11.76 -8.84 -1.14
CA VAL A 234 10.54 -9.57 -1.51
C VAL A 234 10.67 -11.04 -1.11
N SER A 235 11.76 -11.71 -1.47
CA SER A 235 11.97 -13.13 -1.15
C SER A 235 11.94 -13.39 0.34
N THR A 236 12.65 -12.56 1.11
CA THR A 236 12.69 -12.68 2.57
C THR A 236 11.30 -12.45 3.17
N THR A 237 10.56 -11.45 2.69
CA THR A 237 9.20 -11.17 3.19
C THR A 237 8.25 -12.31 2.87
N VAL A 238 8.24 -12.77 1.62
CA VAL A 238 7.34 -13.81 1.12
C VAL A 238 7.52 -15.12 1.89
N VAL A 239 8.76 -15.55 2.13
CA VAL A 239 9.06 -16.76 2.94
C VAL A 239 8.48 -16.66 4.36
N ASN A 240 8.46 -15.47 4.95
CA ASN A 240 7.97 -15.29 6.31
C ASN A 240 6.44 -15.21 6.40
N THR A 241 5.78 -14.66 5.37
CA THR A 241 4.36 -14.28 5.45
C THR A 241 3.41 -15.10 4.60
N PHE A 242 3.88 -15.83 3.58
CA PHE A 242 3.01 -16.67 2.75
C PHE A 242 2.90 -18.07 3.35
N GLU A 243 1.71 -18.65 3.30
CA GLU A 243 1.48 -20.07 3.62
C GLU A 243 1.83 -20.93 2.42
N THR A 244 1.37 -20.50 1.24
CA THR A 244 1.67 -21.13 -0.04
C THR A 244 2.05 -20.06 -1.04
N VAL A 245 3.02 -20.35 -1.89
CA VAL A 245 3.43 -19.46 -2.98
C VAL A 245 3.28 -20.22 -4.28
N SER A 246 2.39 -19.75 -5.15
CA SER A 246 2.16 -20.35 -6.46
C SER A 246 3.21 -19.90 -7.47
N GLN A 247 3.59 -18.62 -7.43
CA GLN A 247 4.51 -18.03 -8.41
C GLN A 247 5.45 -17.01 -7.78
N ARG A 248 6.72 -17.04 -8.20
CA ARG A 248 7.72 -15.97 -7.98
C ARG A 248 8.43 -15.72 -9.30
N LYS A 249 8.14 -14.59 -9.92
CA LYS A 249 8.50 -14.33 -11.31
C LYS A 249 9.28 -13.03 -11.42
N LEU A 250 10.36 -13.08 -12.18
CA LEU A 250 11.13 -11.91 -12.59
C LEU A 250 11.25 -11.88 -14.11
N ASN A 251 10.89 -10.75 -14.70
CA ASN A 251 11.21 -10.45 -16.08
C ASN A 251 12.09 -9.21 -16.13
N ILE A 252 13.14 -9.22 -16.94
CA ILE A 252 13.90 -8.02 -17.30
C ILE A 252 13.75 -7.89 -18.81
N LEU A 253 13.02 -6.86 -19.24
CA LEU A 253 12.77 -6.69 -20.67
C LEU A 253 14.10 -6.52 -21.42
N ASN A 254 14.18 -7.09 -22.62
CA ASN A 254 15.39 -7.12 -23.46
C ASN A 254 16.61 -7.87 -22.86
N SER A 255 16.42 -8.70 -21.83
CA SER A 255 17.51 -9.51 -21.26
C SER A 255 17.30 -11.01 -21.51
N GLU A 256 18.41 -11.73 -21.70
CA GLU A 256 18.37 -13.18 -21.85
C GLU A 256 18.08 -13.88 -20.51
N THR A 257 17.39 -15.03 -20.57
CA THR A 257 17.04 -15.85 -19.40
C THR A 257 18.25 -16.16 -18.52
N ALA A 258 19.42 -16.45 -19.11
CA ALA A 258 20.64 -16.74 -18.37
C ALA A 258 21.16 -15.54 -17.56
N GLN A 259 20.96 -14.32 -18.06
CA GLN A 259 21.33 -13.08 -17.35
C GLN A 259 20.35 -12.78 -16.23
N ILE A 260 19.04 -12.95 -16.49
CA ILE A 260 17.98 -12.74 -15.49
C ILE A 260 18.19 -13.67 -14.28
N LYS A 261 18.51 -14.94 -14.52
CA LYS A 261 18.78 -15.93 -13.46
C LYS A 261 19.91 -15.51 -12.51
N ARG A 262 20.87 -14.69 -12.94
CA ARG A 262 21.96 -14.17 -12.07
C ARG A 262 21.47 -13.20 -11.00
N PHE A 263 20.25 -12.68 -11.14
CA PHE A 263 19.63 -11.81 -10.15
C PHE A 263 18.85 -12.59 -9.09
N PHE A 264 18.59 -13.88 -9.31
CA PHE A 264 17.76 -14.67 -8.41
C PHE A 264 18.43 -14.78 -7.02
N PRO A 265 17.67 -14.48 -5.96
CA PRO A 265 18.17 -14.64 -4.59
C PRO A 265 18.15 -16.11 -4.13
N ASP A 266 17.31 -16.94 -4.74
CA ASP A 266 17.14 -18.36 -4.47
C ASP A 266 16.55 -19.09 -5.70
N ASP A 267 16.55 -20.42 -5.66
CA ASP A 267 16.11 -21.27 -6.79
C ASP A 267 14.58 -21.32 -6.98
N MET A 268 13.79 -20.66 -6.11
CA MET A 268 12.33 -20.62 -6.22
C MET A 268 11.83 -19.55 -7.20
N TRP A 269 12.73 -18.72 -7.73
CA TRP A 269 12.41 -17.72 -8.73
C TRP A 269 12.45 -18.29 -10.14
N GLU A 270 11.52 -17.84 -10.97
CA GLU A 270 11.44 -18.22 -12.36
C GLU A 270 11.42 -16.99 -13.26
N VAL A 271 11.91 -17.16 -14.49
CA VAL A 271 11.90 -16.08 -15.48
C VAL A 271 10.49 -15.94 -16.07
N GLY A 272 9.98 -14.71 -16.12
CA GLY A 272 8.67 -14.40 -16.69
C GLY A 272 7.87 -13.45 -15.81
N ASP A 273 6.55 -13.52 -15.93
CA ASP A 273 5.61 -12.68 -15.20
C ASP A 273 4.45 -13.53 -14.63
N ILE A 274 3.63 -12.95 -13.76
CA ILE A 274 2.50 -13.65 -13.12
C ILE A 274 1.19 -13.57 -13.93
N TYR A 275 1.21 -12.95 -15.12
CA TYR A 275 0.03 -12.76 -15.97
C TYR A 275 -0.02 -13.77 -17.11
N SER A 276 1.15 -14.23 -17.56
CA SER A 276 1.33 -15.19 -18.65
C SER A 276 1.26 -16.62 -18.16
N ASN A 277 0.33 -17.40 -18.70
CA ASN A 277 0.30 -18.87 -18.63
C ASN A 277 0.11 -19.45 -20.05
N GLU A 278 0.20 -20.77 -20.21
CA GLU A 278 0.11 -21.42 -21.53
C GLU A 278 -1.20 -21.09 -22.26
N ASP A 279 -2.30 -20.98 -21.52
CA ASP A 279 -3.62 -20.64 -22.05
C ASP A 279 -3.76 -19.14 -22.39
N SER A 280 -3.13 -18.25 -21.62
CA SER A 280 -3.29 -16.80 -21.73
C SER A 280 -2.36 -16.16 -22.76
N ILE A 281 -1.32 -16.86 -23.20
CA ILE A 281 -0.31 -16.28 -24.11
C ILE A 281 -0.89 -15.80 -25.44
N HIS A 282 -1.98 -16.45 -25.89
CA HIS A 282 -2.73 -16.11 -27.10
C HIS A 282 -3.92 -15.19 -26.85
N SER A 283 -4.23 -14.92 -25.57
CA SER A 283 -5.30 -14.01 -25.19
C SER A 283 -4.88 -12.56 -25.45
N PRO A 284 -5.84 -11.66 -25.73
CA PRO A 284 -5.59 -10.23 -25.83
C PRO A 284 -4.97 -9.68 -24.53
N ALA A 285 -3.88 -8.92 -24.64
CA ALA A 285 -3.10 -8.45 -23.50
C ALA A 285 -3.92 -7.61 -22.51
N VAL A 286 -4.92 -6.86 -23.02
CA VAL A 286 -5.85 -6.07 -22.21
C VAL A 286 -6.60 -6.88 -21.16
N TYR A 287 -6.79 -8.19 -21.38
CA TYR A 287 -7.50 -9.07 -20.44
C TYR A 287 -6.63 -9.74 -19.38
N CYS A 288 -5.32 -9.50 -19.45
CA CYS A 288 -4.30 -10.15 -18.60
C CYS A 288 -3.45 -9.13 -17.85
N ILE A 289 -3.09 -8.01 -18.49
CA ILE A 289 -2.18 -7.01 -17.93
C ILE A 289 -2.96 -6.00 -17.08
N PRO A 290 -2.52 -5.71 -15.85
CA PRO A 290 -3.17 -4.71 -15.01
C PRO A 290 -2.81 -3.28 -15.46
N LEU A 291 -3.83 -2.42 -15.49
CA LEU A 291 -3.71 -0.97 -15.64
C LEU A 291 -3.42 -0.36 -14.26
N LEU A 292 -2.14 -0.12 -14.00
CA LEU A 292 -1.63 0.47 -12.76
C LEU A 292 -1.20 1.93 -13.01
N PRO A 293 -1.35 2.83 -12.03
CA PRO A 293 -0.98 4.24 -12.20
C PRO A 293 0.54 4.41 -12.24
N ASP A 294 0.99 5.36 -13.06
CA ASP A 294 2.41 5.66 -13.33
C ASP A 294 3.24 4.43 -13.78
N ASP A 295 2.59 3.38 -14.26
CA ASP A 295 3.23 2.12 -14.67
C ASP A 295 3.43 2.04 -16.19
N PRO A 296 4.60 1.56 -16.67
CA PRO A 296 4.89 1.45 -18.11
C PRO A 296 3.95 0.53 -18.88
N LYS A 297 3.44 -0.54 -18.24
CA LYS A 297 2.48 -1.46 -18.87
C LYS A 297 1.14 -0.74 -19.06
N GLY A 298 0.70 0.00 -18.04
CA GLY A 298 -0.51 0.82 -18.09
C GLY A 298 -0.44 1.87 -19.20
N ARG A 299 0.65 2.64 -19.24
CA ARG A 299 0.90 3.63 -20.31
C ARG A 299 0.90 2.98 -21.69
N PHE A 300 1.49 1.79 -21.84
CA PHE A 300 1.47 1.10 -23.12
C PHE A 300 0.05 0.65 -23.51
N LEU A 301 -0.75 0.13 -22.59
CA LEU A 301 -2.16 -0.19 -22.85
C LEU A 301 -2.93 1.04 -23.34
N GLU A 302 -2.71 2.22 -22.76
CA GLU A 302 -3.34 3.47 -23.21
C GLU A 302 -2.95 3.82 -24.65
N HIS A 303 -1.68 3.64 -25.03
CA HIS A 303 -1.26 3.84 -26.42
C HIS A 303 -1.95 2.85 -27.38
N LEU A 304 -2.12 1.59 -26.97
CA LEU A 304 -2.85 0.61 -27.77
C LEU A 304 -4.35 0.97 -27.95
N VAL A 305 -4.94 1.67 -26.99
CA VAL A 305 -6.30 2.22 -27.13
C VAL A 305 -6.32 3.32 -28.19
N VAL A 306 -5.39 4.27 -28.13
CA VAL A 306 -5.27 5.36 -29.12
C VAL A 306 -5.01 4.82 -30.54
N GLU A 307 -4.18 3.78 -30.66
CA GLU A 307 -3.89 3.11 -31.93
C GLU A 307 -5.02 2.16 -32.40
N ASN A 308 -6.09 2.00 -31.63
CA ASN A 308 -7.19 1.06 -31.89
C ASN A 308 -6.72 -0.40 -32.09
N ARG A 309 -5.68 -0.80 -31.35
CA ARG A 309 -5.09 -2.16 -31.34
C ARG A 309 -5.28 -2.90 -30.01
N ILE A 310 -5.92 -2.29 -29.02
CA ILE A 310 -6.06 -2.83 -27.66
C ILE A 310 -6.62 -4.27 -27.57
N LYS A 311 -7.55 -4.65 -28.47
CA LYS A 311 -8.09 -6.02 -28.54
C LYS A 311 -7.33 -6.96 -29.48
N LYS A 312 -6.40 -6.42 -30.30
CA LYS A 312 -5.67 -7.16 -31.33
C LYS A 312 -4.31 -7.65 -30.83
N VAL A 313 -3.66 -6.87 -29.96
CA VAL A 313 -2.34 -7.22 -29.42
C VAL A 313 -2.48 -8.35 -28.41
N LYS A 314 -1.88 -9.50 -28.74
CA LYS A 314 -1.80 -10.67 -27.85
C LYS A 314 -0.73 -10.47 -26.77
N LEU A 315 -0.81 -11.20 -25.68
CA LEU A 315 0.11 -11.08 -24.54
C LEU A 315 1.59 -11.23 -24.94
N ARG A 316 1.94 -12.20 -25.79
CA ARG A 316 3.31 -12.35 -26.30
C ARG A 316 3.79 -11.11 -27.06
N GLN A 317 2.95 -10.60 -27.96
CA GLN A 317 3.25 -9.41 -28.75
C GLN A 317 3.36 -8.16 -27.86
N PHE A 318 2.52 -8.06 -26.83
CA PHE A 318 2.57 -6.97 -25.86
C PHE A 318 3.95 -6.89 -25.19
N TRP A 319 4.49 -8.00 -24.70
CA TRP A 319 5.81 -8.00 -24.08
C TRP A 319 6.93 -7.63 -25.05
N THR A 320 6.87 -8.11 -26.30
CA THR A 320 7.84 -7.75 -27.35
C THR A 320 7.77 -6.26 -27.72
N GLU A 321 6.57 -5.70 -27.88
CA GLU A 321 6.42 -4.29 -28.22
C GLU A 321 6.77 -3.37 -27.04
N LEU A 322 6.42 -3.78 -25.81
CA LEU A 322 6.77 -3.03 -24.60
C LEU A 322 8.28 -2.91 -24.45
N SER A 323 9.02 -3.98 -24.74
CA SER A 323 10.48 -4.00 -24.59
C SER A 323 11.20 -3.05 -25.55
N ILE A 324 10.61 -2.71 -26.71
CA ILE A 324 11.22 -1.79 -27.68
C ILE A 324 11.02 -0.31 -27.28
N ARG A 325 10.18 -0.03 -26.26
CA ARG A 325 9.85 1.35 -25.88
C ARG A 325 11.02 2.07 -25.21
N GLN A 326 10.96 3.41 -25.25
CA GLN A 326 12.06 4.28 -24.79
C GLN A 326 12.43 4.08 -23.32
N GLU A 327 11.49 3.63 -22.50
CA GLU A 327 11.66 3.35 -21.08
C GLU A 327 12.53 2.11 -20.80
N PHE A 328 12.80 1.32 -21.84
CA PHE A 328 13.58 0.09 -21.81
C PHE A 328 14.79 0.15 -22.77
N ARG A 329 15.24 1.37 -23.11
CA ARG A 329 16.43 1.61 -23.95
C ARG A 329 17.66 0.89 -23.39
N LEU A 330 18.58 0.57 -24.29
CA LEU A 330 19.84 -0.11 -23.98
C LEU A 330 20.61 0.59 -22.85
N GLY A 331 21.00 -0.18 -21.84
CA GLY A 331 21.80 0.28 -20.70
C GLY A 331 21.03 0.46 -19.38
N ILE A 332 19.70 0.53 -19.42
CA ILE A 332 18.85 0.62 -18.23
C ILE A 332 18.30 -0.77 -17.90
N ILE A 333 18.46 -1.21 -16.65
CA ILE A 333 17.92 -2.50 -16.21
C ILE A 333 16.59 -2.27 -15.52
N VAL A 334 15.55 -2.89 -16.05
CA VAL A 334 14.20 -2.70 -15.58
C VAL A 334 13.55 -4.04 -15.27
N GLY A 335 13.33 -4.28 -13.98
CA GLY A 335 12.81 -5.56 -13.47
C GLY A 335 11.31 -5.50 -13.20
N LEU A 336 10.58 -6.48 -13.70
CA LEU A 336 9.18 -6.74 -13.37
C LEU A 336 9.15 -7.88 -12.37
N ILE A 337 8.83 -7.55 -11.13
CA ILE A 337 8.74 -8.52 -10.04
C ILE A 337 7.26 -8.83 -9.80
N GLY A 338 6.92 -10.11 -9.83
CA GLY A 338 5.58 -10.61 -9.53
C GLY A 338 5.63 -11.78 -8.57
N VAL A 339 4.77 -11.77 -7.55
CA VAL A 339 4.56 -12.90 -6.64
C VAL A 339 3.06 -13.16 -6.53
N GLU A 340 2.68 -14.43 -6.52
CA GLU A 340 1.31 -14.87 -6.27
C GLU A 340 1.29 -16.00 -5.24
N GLY A 341 0.30 -16.00 -4.35
CA GLY A 341 0.07 -17.08 -3.40
C GLY A 341 -1.00 -16.76 -2.37
N VAL A 342 -1.06 -17.57 -1.31
CA VAL A 342 -1.94 -17.35 -0.16
C VAL A 342 -1.10 -16.79 0.98
N ALA A 343 -1.36 -15.55 1.36
CA ALA A 343 -0.72 -14.90 2.50
C ALA A 343 -1.39 -15.35 3.81
N LYS A 344 -0.60 -15.49 4.87
CA LYS A 344 -1.12 -15.59 6.24
C LYS A 344 -1.98 -14.36 6.51
N THR A 345 -3.07 -14.52 7.23
CA THR A 345 -3.90 -13.40 7.67
C THR A 345 -3.90 -13.34 9.19
N ASP A 346 -3.69 -12.15 9.75
CA ASP A 346 -3.75 -11.94 11.18
C ASP A 346 -5.03 -11.16 11.51
N PHE A 347 -5.99 -11.87 12.11
CA PHE A 347 -7.31 -11.31 12.43
C PHE A 347 -7.31 -10.38 13.65
N SER A 348 -6.17 -10.08 14.25
CA SER A 348 -6.09 -9.20 15.42
C SER A 348 -6.53 -7.77 15.10
N ASP A 349 -7.20 -7.12 16.05
CA ASP A 349 -7.64 -5.72 15.88
C ASP A 349 -6.48 -4.71 15.93
N LYS A 350 -5.26 -5.17 16.25
CA LYS A 350 -4.04 -4.35 16.33
C LYS A 350 -3.67 -3.64 15.03
N PHE A 351 -4.14 -4.12 13.89
CA PHE A 351 -3.88 -3.47 12.60
C PHE A 351 -4.62 -2.14 12.45
N LYS A 352 -5.82 -2.01 13.04
CA LYS A 352 -6.65 -0.80 12.92
C LYS A 352 -6.05 0.40 13.63
N SER A 353 -5.34 0.19 14.74
CA SER A 353 -4.70 1.29 15.47
C SER A 353 -3.49 1.87 14.75
N THR A 354 -2.93 1.15 13.77
CA THR A 354 -1.69 1.56 13.08
C THR A 354 -1.94 2.38 11.82
N VAL A 355 -3.19 2.50 11.37
CA VAL A 355 -3.58 3.17 10.12
C VAL A 355 -4.33 4.44 10.44
N VAL A 356 -3.96 5.53 9.78
CA VAL A 356 -4.73 6.77 9.80
C VAL A 356 -5.51 6.89 8.49
N MET A 357 -6.83 6.76 8.57
CA MET A 357 -7.68 6.81 7.38
C MET A 357 -8.04 8.25 7.02
N LEU A 358 -7.78 8.63 5.78
CA LEU A 358 -7.98 9.98 5.27
C LEU A 358 -8.90 9.99 4.06
N ASN A 359 -9.75 11.01 3.96
CA ASN A 359 -10.49 11.25 2.73
C ASN A 359 -9.50 11.60 1.59
N LYS A 360 -9.92 11.41 0.32
CA LYS A 360 -9.01 11.63 -0.84
C LYS A 360 -8.45 13.05 -0.91
N THR A 361 -9.23 14.07 -0.55
CA THR A 361 -8.76 15.46 -0.62
C THR A 361 -7.63 15.68 0.36
N LYS A 362 -7.80 15.29 1.63
CA LYS A 362 -6.77 15.36 2.67
C LYS A 362 -5.57 14.47 2.35
N PHE A 363 -5.79 13.23 1.93
CA PHE A 363 -4.71 12.31 1.52
C PHE A 363 -3.86 12.89 0.39
N ASN A 364 -4.49 13.46 -0.64
CA ASN A 364 -3.79 14.10 -1.73
C ASN A 364 -3.10 15.39 -1.31
N SER A 365 -3.71 16.18 -0.41
CA SER A 365 -3.10 17.39 0.16
C SER A 365 -1.79 17.04 0.87
N ILE A 366 -1.80 16.05 1.76
CA ILE A 366 -0.60 15.56 2.46
C ILE A 366 0.47 15.05 1.50
N LYS A 367 0.06 14.25 0.51
CA LYS A 367 0.99 13.77 -0.51
C LYS A 367 1.62 14.93 -1.29
N GLN A 368 0.84 15.95 -1.60
CA GLN A 368 1.32 17.13 -2.33
C GLN A 368 2.24 18.00 -1.47
N MET A 369 1.95 18.19 -0.19
CA MET A 369 2.86 18.86 0.75
C MET A 369 4.24 18.19 0.77
N MET A 370 4.30 16.86 0.82
CA MET A 370 5.57 16.14 0.76
C MET A 370 6.33 16.36 -0.56
N LEU A 371 5.62 16.55 -1.68
CA LEU A 371 6.18 16.75 -3.02
C LEU A 371 6.53 18.21 -3.36
N GLU A 372 6.15 19.17 -2.51
CA GLU A 372 6.42 20.60 -2.74
C GLU A 372 7.71 21.08 -2.05
N ILE A 373 8.28 20.26 -1.16
CA ILE A 373 9.47 20.61 -0.37
C ILE A 373 10.77 20.29 -1.10
N ASP A 374 11.78 21.12 -0.86
CA ASP A 374 13.14 20.88 -1.32
C ASP A 374 13.94 20.05 -0.31
N TYR A 375 14.31 18.82 -0.68
CA TYR A 375 15.07 17.90 0.17
C TYR A 375 16.58 17.94 -0.10
N GLN A 376 17.11 19.01 -0.67
CA GLN A 376 18.54 19.15 -0.93
C GLN A 376 19.37 19.17 0.37
N GLU A 377 19.11 20.11 1.30
CA GLU A 377 19.96 20.30 2.50
C GLU A 377 19.25 20.84 3.77
N THR A 378 18.02 21.35 3.71
CA THR A 378 17.43 22.15 4.81
C THR A 378 16.56 21.35 5.78
N ALA A 379 17.04 21.23 7.04
CA ALA A 379 16.23 20.70 8.14
C ALA A 379 14.98 21.54 8.43
N LEU A 380 15.05 22.87 8.25
CA LEU A 380 13.97 23.80 8.59
C LEU A 380 12.68 23.57 7.79
N GLU A 381 12.78 23.35 6.48
CA GLU A 381 11.60 23.09 5.65
C GLU A 381 10.98 21.73 5.98
N THR A 382 11.81 20.74 6.30
CA THR A 382 11.33 19.41 6.71
C THR A 382 10.73 19.39 8.12
N GLU A 383 11.23 20.21 9.04
CA GLU A 383 10.63 20.41 10.37
C GLU A 383 9.27 21.12 10.24
N LYS A 384 9.19 22.13 9.36
CA LYS A 384 7.92 22.78 9.03
C LYS A 384 6.92 21.79 8.46
N LEU A 385 7.33 20.93 7.52
CA LEU A 385 6.48 19.84 7.01
C LEU A 385 5.94 18.98 8.14
N TYR A 386 6.79 18.58 9.07
CA TYR A 386 6.36 17.73 10.18
C TYR A 386 5.29 18.44 11.03
N GLY A 387 5.45 19.73 11.30
CA GLY A 387 4.45 20.56 11.96
C GLY A 387 3.15 20.68 11.15
N ASP A 388 3.24 20.94 9.85
CA ASP A 388 2.07 21.06 8.96
C ASP A 388 1.31 19.71 8.86
N LEU A 389 2.04 18.59 8.79
CA LEU A 389 1.47 17.24 8.83
C LEU A 389 0.78 16.96 10.16
N LEU A 390 1.37 17.36 11.29
CA LEU A 390 0.74 17.24 12.60
C LEU A 390 -0.59 18.00 12.61
N ASN A 391 -0.59 19.27 12.23
CA ASN A 391 -1.78 20.11 12.24
C ASN A 391 -2.92 19.50 11.40
N GLU A 392 -2.62 19.02 10.19
CA GLU A 392 -3.62 18.42 9.29
C GLU A 392 -4.18 17.08 9.80
N LEU A 393 -3.37 16.33 10.55
CA LEU A 393 -3.76 15.05 11.12
C LEU A 393 -4.48 15.21 12.48
N GLU A 394 -4.22 16.27 13.24
CA GLU A 394 -4.89 16.60 14.51
C GLU A 394 -6.39 16.82 14.30
N GLU A 395 -6.77 17.38 13.14
CA GLU A 395 -8.18 17.52 12.74
C GLU A 395 -8.92 16.20 12.50
N VAL A 396 -8.22 15.05 12.45
CA VAL A 396 -8.82 13.77 12.06
C VAL A 396 -8.99 12.83 13.24
N GLU A 397 -7.93 12.53 13.99
CA GLU A 397 -7.97 11.69 15.21
C GLU A 397 -6.74 11.98 16.10
N GLU A 398 -6.92 12.69 17.22
CA GLU A 398 -5.85 13.09 18.17
C GLU A 398 -4.98 11.91 18.68
N ASP A 399 -5.55 10.71 18.83
CA ASP A 399 -4.87 9.56 19.46
C ASP A 399 -4.02 8.68 18.51
N LYS A 400 -3.96 8.96 17.19
CA LYS A 400 -3.30 8.07 16.20
C LYS A 400 -2.30 8.73 15.26
N LEU A 401 -1.95 9.98 15.50
CA LEU A 401 -1.19 10.83 14.56
C LEU A 401 0.19 10.29 14.17
N PHE A 402 1.01 9.97 15.17
CA PHE A 402 2.37 9.48 14.99
C PHE A 402 2.65 8.38 16.01
N HIS A 403 3.02 7.21 15.51
CA HIS A 403 3.45 6.11 16.38
C HIS A 403 4.88 6.38 16.83
N GLU A 404 5.05 6.80 18.08
CA GLU A 404 6.37 7.05 18.67
C GLU A 404 7.09 5.73 18.97
N LEU A 405 8.34 5.63 18.51
CA LEU A 405 9.21 4.47 18.70
C LEU A 405 10.49 4.89 19.41
N VAL A 406 10.56 4.58 20.70
CA VAL A 406 11.79 4.71 21.50
C VAL A 406 12.61 3.42 21.40
N VAL A 407 13.80 3.50 20.79
CA VAL A 407 14.74 2.37 20.69
C VAL A 407 15.97 2.62 21.57
N LYS A 408 16.08 1.87 22.67
CA LYS A 408 17.19 1.98 23.62
C LYS A 408 18.30 0.99 23.27
N TYR A 409 19.54 1.31 23.65
CA TYR A 409 20.65 0.37 23.59
C TYR A 409 20.35 -0.85 24.46
N SER A 410 20.24 -2.02 23.83
CA SER A 410 20.31 -3.29 24.53
C SER A 410 21.78 -3.54 24.87
N VAL A 411 22.18 -3.28 26.13
CA VAL A 411 23.44 -3.82 26.64
C VAL A 411 23.26 -5.33 26.70
N ARG A 412 23.78 -6.05 25.69
CA ARG A 412 23.95 -7.50 25.84
C ARG A 412 24.92 -7.69 27.01
N PRO A 413 24.58 -8.46 28.06
CA PRO A 413 25.54 -8.75 29.11
C PRO A 413 26.75 -9.40 28.44
N VAL A 414 27.91 -8.75 28.58
CA VAL A 414 29.19 -9.33 28.19
C VAL A 414 29.27 -10.65 28.95
N ARG A 415 29.27 -11.78 28.23
CA ARG A 415 29.69 -13.05 28.83
C ARG A 415 31.13 -12.83 29.26
N VAL A 416 31.34 -12.59 30.54
CA VAL A 416 32.64 -12.75 31.18
C VAL A 416 33.03 -14.18 30.87
N ILE A 417 34.05 -14.36 30.03
CA ILE A 417 34.67 -15.66 29.78
C ILE A 417 35.41 -15.99 31.08
N GLY A 418 34.66 -16.51 32.04
CA GLY A 418 35.15 -17.12 33.26
C GLY A 418 35.35 -18.61 33.01
N SER A 419 36.56 -19.05 33.29
CA SER A 419 37.06 -20.43 33.27
C SER A 419 36.04 -21.52 33.65
N ASN A 420 36.11 -22.62 32.89
CA ASN A 420 35.52 -23.94 33.15
C ASN A 420 35.30 -24.27 34.64
N SER A 421 34.06 -24.63 34.99
CA SER A 421 33.81 -25.78 35.86
C SER A 421 32.40 -26.32 35.62
N ASN A 422 32.33 -27.65 35.56
CA ASN A 422 31.14 -28.45 35.29
C ASN A 422 30.06 -28.26 36.36
N GLY A 423 28.80 -28.14 35.95
CA GLY A 423 27.65 -28.19 36.85
C GLY A 423 26.34 -28.02 36.11
N SER A 424 25.68 -29.14 35.79
CA SER A 424 24.32 -29.19 35.28
C SER A 424 23.33 -28.79 36.38
N THR A 425 22.64 -27.66 36.22
CA THR A 425 21.41 -27.37 36.98
C THR A 425 20.38 -26.67 36.10
N VAL A 426 19.19 -27.27 36.10
CA VAL A 426 17.95 -26.92 35.42
C VAL A 426 17.47 -25.52 35.82
N ASN A 427 17.14 -24.66 34.85
CA ASN A 427 16.51 -23.37 35.12
C ASN A 427 14.98 -23.49 35.09
N THR A 428 14.38 -23.62 36.27
CA THR A 428 12.96 -23.34 36.53
C THR A 428 12.71 -21.84 36.52
N ILE A 429 11.77 -21.40 35.68
CA ILE A 429 11.29 -20.02 35.58
C ILE A 429 10.36 -19.74 36.77
N ASN A 430 10.75 -18.81 37.65
CA ASN A 430 9.89 -18.30 38.73
C ASN A 430 8.96 -17.21 38.20
N VAL A 431 7.64 -17.47 38.26
CA VAL A 431 6.57 -16.48 38.18
C VAL A 431 5.86 -16.44 39.55
N LEU A 432 6.16 -15.44 40.36
CA LEU A 432 5.38 -15.00 41.54
C LEU A 432 5.66 -13.49 41.67
N GLY A 433 4.71 -12.54 41.67
CA GLY A 433 3.36 -12.56 42.20
C GLY A 433 3.32 -11.76 43.51
N VAL A 434 3.39 -10.42 43.45
CA VAL A 434 3.31 -9.56 44.64
C VAL A 434 1.96 -8.83 44.68
N ARG A 435 1.07 -9.28 45.57
CA ARG A 435 -0.13 -8.55 46.02
C ARG A 435 0.08 -8.13 47.48
N SER A 436 0.08 -6.82 47.74
CA SER A 436 0.09 -6.23 49.08
C SER A 436 -1.32 -6.27 49.70
N LYS A 437 -1.44 -6.80 50.92
CA LYS A 437 -2.65 -6.70 51.76
C LYS A 437 -2.42 -5.71 52.91
N LYS A 438 -3.34 -4.74 53.03
CA LYS A 438 -3.47 -3.76 54.12
C LYS A 438 -3.76 -4.45 55.46
N LYS A 439 -3.10 -3.97 56.53
CA LYS A 439 -3.37 -4.29 57.95
C LYS A 439 -4.67 -3.62 58.42
N GLN A 440 -5.61 -4.39 58.95
CA GLN A 440 -6.66 -3.91 59.86
C GLN A 440 -6.08 -3.81 61.28
N ARG A 441 -6.29 -2.67 61.95
CA ARG A 441 -6.07 -2.48 63.38
C ARG A 441 -7.39 -2.76 64.10
N LEU A 442 -7.34 -3.65 65.09
CA LEU A 442 -8.33 -3.77 66.16
C LEU A 442 -8.04 -2.67 67.20
N VAL A 443 -8.97 -1.74 67.39
CA VAL A 443 -9.73 -1.49 68.64
C VAL A 443 -11.07 -0.92 68.20
#